data_AF-A0A1Y4BEW8-F1
#
_entry.id   AF-A0A1Y4BEW8-F1
#
_cell.length_a   1.000
_cell.length_b   1.000
_cell.length_c   1.000
_cell.angle_alpha   90.00
_cell.angle_beta   90.00
_cell.angle_gamma   90.00
#
_symmetry.space_group_name_H-M   'P 1'
#
loop_
_entity.id
_entity.type
_entity.pdbx_description
1 polymer ?
#
loop_
_entity_poly.entity_id
_entity_poly.type
_entity_poly.pdbx_seq_one_letter_code
_entity_poly.pdbx_strand_id
1 'polypeptide(L)'
;MKKHLKTFIFTALACTLLLGAGISAEAAEKSSKVAINDENFAWAVKKYAKKADTNKDGYLSEKEAEKITEVRFFNAGRNIDSFEGIKYFTEIEDFYYRADSSDTDYDDIVIHETSTAPKINLSGFKKLKKVNIDSRNAYLRKVNLKNCPNLEEVDIHGNIKGCVDDLNLKGCKNLRTLTLYMTDVKKLNLSNLKKLTELSIDDDNDKLKTLNVKGCTNLRTVDIISGSLRHLKLKGAKKLEYFSVAGACSFDSLDFSTNTGLNELHLGYGIYVSDLNLENNLNLKKLRLYDSNITSLKISNKNLRQLDCRASGKLEKLDVSGCPKLEAINCSNTDLTKLNVKKNVNLRYIDCDNTGLKKLNLKKNHKLEMLKCRDTDIRELDLSNTRIRGPESLRYDRDVTVTYAK
;
A
#
# COMPACT_ATOMS: atom_id res chain seq x y z
N MET A 1 19.99 -20.61 -74.88
CA MET A 1 20.91 -21.26 -73.91
C MET A 1 20.23 -22.49 -73.30
N LYS A 2 20.93 -23.31 -72.50
CA LYS A 2 20.48 -24.64 -72.00
C LYS A 2 19.21 -24.50 -71.10
N LYS A 3 18.15 -25.34 -71.24
CA LYS A 3 17.94 -26.72 -70.67
C LYS A 3 17.99 -26.71 -69.13
N HIS A 4 17.05 -27.20 -68.30
CA HIS A 4 15.93 -28.19 -68.36
C HIS A 4 14.72 -27.73 -67.47
N LEU A 5 13.46 -28.21 -67.40
CA LEU A 5 12.74 -29.51 -67.66
C LEU A 5 12.88 -30.54 -66.50
N LYS A 6 11.89 -31.21 -65.86
CA LYS A 6 10.41 -31.46 -66.01
C LYS A 6 9.60 -30.91 -64.78
N THR A 7 8.48 -31.50 -64.31
CA THR A 7 7.06 -31.39 -64.79
C THR A 7 6.11 -32.35 -64.01
N PHE A 8 5.04 -31.83 -63.34
CA PHE A 8 3.90 -32.58 -62.71
C PHE A 8 4.28 -33.51 -61.50
N ILE A 9 3.40 -34.13 -60.67
CA ILE A 9 1.99 -34.59 -60.76
C ILE A 9 1.20 -34.27 -59.45
N PHE A 10 -0.14 -34.21 -59.53
CA PHE A 10 -1.09 -34.11 -58.39
C PHE A 10 -1.83 -35.45 -58.18
N THR A 11 -2.49 -35.61 -57.02
CA THR A 11 -3.42 -36.71 -56.62
C THR A 11 -2.83 -38.06 -56.13
N ALA A 12 -3.11 -38.31 -54.85
CA ALA A 12 -3.49 -39.56 -54.17
C ALA A 12 -3.11 -40.94 -54.76
N LEU A 13 -2.44 -41.75 -53.92
CA LEU A 13 -2.73 -43.17 -53.79
C LEU A 13 -3.07 -43.46 -52.31
N ALA A 14 -4.19 -44.14 -52.06
CA ALA A 14 -4.59 -44.57 -50.73
C ALA A 14 -4.13 -46.02 -50.45
N CYS A 15 -4.49 -46.56 -49.27
CA CYS A 15 -4.42 -47.99 -48.93
C CYS A 15 -3.06 -48.62 -48.55
N THR A 16 -2.10 -47.85 -48.06
CA THR A 16 -1.10 -48.36 -47.06
C THR A 16 -0.71 -47.26 -46.08
N LEU A 17 -1.30 -47.24 -44.86
CA LEU A 17 -0.74 -46.63 -43.61
C LEU A 17 -1.68 -46.60 -42.39
N LEU A 18 -2.77 -47.38 -42.34
CA LEU A 18 -3.65 -47.45 -41.15
C LEU A 18 -2.95 -47.89 -39.85
N LEU A 19 -1.76 -48.51 -39.94
CA LEU A 19 -0.89 -48.84 -38.80
C LEU A 19 0.07 -47.70 -38.40
N GLY A 20 0.38 -46.76 -39.30
CA GLY A 20 1.29 -45.65 -39.02
C GLY A 20 0.60 -44.38 -38.50
N ALA A 21 -0.67 -44.17 -38.87
CA ALA A 21 -1.46 -43.04 -38.37
C ALA A 21 -1.63 -43.07 -36.84
N GLY A 22 -1.86 -44.25 -36.26
CA GLY A 22 -1.96 -44.43 -34.80
C GLY A 22 -0.65 -44.08 -34.10
N ILE A 23 0.47 -44.66 -34.52
CA ILE A 23 1.80 -44.41 -33.93
C ILE A 23 2.19 -42.92 -34.05
N SER A 24 1.91 -42.28 -35.19
CA SER A 24 2.16 -40.84 -35.39
C SER A 24 1.29 -39.95 -34.49
N ALA A 25 0.02 -40.29 -34.31
CA ALA A 25 -0.90 -39.53 -33.47
C ALA A 25 -0.56 -39.69 -31.99
N GLU A 26 -0.28 -40.92 -31.55
CA GLU A 26 0.07 -41.23 -30.16
C GLU A 26 1.44 -40.66 -29.76
N ALA A 27 2.42 -40.64 -30.68
CA ALA A 27 3.69 -39.95 -30.46
C ALA A 27 3.53 -38.42 -30.42
N ALA A 28 2.69 -37.84 -31.28
CA ALA A 28 2.37 -36.41 -31.23
C ALA A 28 1.61 -36.04 -29.94
N GLU A 29 0.67 -36.87 -29.49
CA GLU A 29 -0.05 -36.65 -28.23
C GLU A 29 0.89 -36.80 -27.02
N LYS A 30 1.80 -37.78 -27.02
CA LYS A 30 2.89 -37.88 -26.03
C LYS A 30 3.85 -36.68 -26.05
N SER A 31 3.98 -35.97 -27.17
CA SER A 31 4.75 -34.71 -27.23
C SER A 31 3.99 -33.48 -26.69
N SER A 32 2.68 -33.61 -26.42
CA SER A 32 1.80 -32.53 -25.94
C SER A 32 1.47 -32.61 -24.44
N LYS A 33 1.81 -33.71 -23.75
CA LYS A 33 1.57 -33.95 -22.33
C LYS A 33 2.87 -33.93 -21.52
N VAL A 34 2.80 -33.66 -20.22
CA VAL A 34 3.98 -33.55 -19.33
C VAL A 34 3.97 -34.66 -18.26
N ALA A 35 5.03 -35.46 -18.17
CA ALA A 35 5.12 -36.57 -17.21
C ALA A 35 5.02 -36.09 -15.75
N ILE A 36 4.18 -36.74 -14.94
CA ILE A 36 3.87 -36.32 -13.57
C ILE A 36 4.90 -36.90 -12.57
N ASN A 37 6.17 -36.51 -12.78
CA ASN A 37 7.34 -36.98 -12.04
C ASN A 37 8.05 -35.84 -11.27
N ASP A 38 9.11 -36.17 -10.52
CA ASP A 38 9.90 -35.22 -9.71
C ASP A 38 10.75 -34.25 -10.54
N GLU A 39 11.00 -34.57 -11.82
CA GLU A 39 11.73 -33.69 -12.75
C GLU A 39 10.88 -32.49 -13.18
N ASN A 40 9.58 -32.72 -13.40
CA ASN A 40 8.65 -31.70 -13.90
C ASN A 40 7.81 -31.02 -12.81
N PHE A 41 7.58 -31.68 -11.67
CA PHE A 41 6.68 -31.20 -10.62
C PHE A 41 7.26 -31.39 -9.22
N ALA A 42 7.42 -30.29 -8.48
CA ALA A 42 7.64 -30.32 -7.03
C ALA A 42 6.46 -31.01 -6.33
N TRP A 43 6.69 -31.71 -5.21
CA TRP A 43 5.70 -32.63 -4.64
C TRP A 43 4.35 -31.97 -4.33
N ALA A 44 4.36 -30.72 -3.85
CA ALA A 44 3.17 -29.95 -3.52
C ALA A 44 2.32 -29.63 -4.75
N VAL A 45 2.98 -29.30 -5.87
CA VAL A 45 2.34 -29.04 -7.18
C VAL A 45 1.89 -30.35 -7.82
N LYS A 46 2.67 -31.42 -7.69
CA LYS A 46 2.37 -32.76 -8.22
C LYS A 46 1.07 -33.35 -7.65
N LYS A 47 0.68 -32.96 -6.43
CA LYS A 47 -0.65 -33.28 -5.85
C LYS A 47 -1.80 -32.78 -6.75
N TYR A 48 -1.67 -31.60 -7.34
CA TYR A 48 -2.66 -31.06 -8.28
C TYR A 48 -2.60 -31.77 -9.63
N ALA A 49 -1.40 -32.04 -10.15
CA ALA A 49 -1.25 -32.78 -11.41
C ALA A 49 -1.86 -34.19 -11.33
N LYS A 50 -1.61 -34.94 -10.25
CA LYS A 50 -2.22 -36.27 -9.99
C LYS A 50 -3.73 -36.24 -9.69
N LYS A 51 -4.32 -35.06 -9.46
CA LYS A 51 -5.78 -34.86 -9.35
C LYS A 51 -6.40 -34.46 -10.69
N ALA A 52 -5.62 -33.81 -11.55
CA ALA A 52 -6.00 -33.39 -12.89
C ALA A 52 -5.94 -34.54 -13.90
N ASP A 53 -4.94 -35.42 -13.77
CA ASP A 53 -4.82 -36.71 -14.47
C ASP A 53 -6.06 -37.57 -14.23
N THR A 54 -6.94 -37.59 -15.23
CA THR A 54 -8.25 -38.23 -15.19
C THR A 54 -8.31 -39.53 -15.96
N ASN A 55 -7.42 -39.74 -16.93
CA ASN A 55 -7.29 -41.04 -17.63
C ASN A 55 -6.31 -41.99 -16.93
N LYS A 56 -5.49 -41.49 -15.99
CA LYS A 56 -4.45 -42.20 -15.23
C LYS A 56 -3.29 -42.68 -16.10
N ASP A 57 -2.97 -41.96 -17.18
CA ASP A 57 -1.82 -42.29 -18.05
C ASP A 57 -0.47 -41.84 -17.46
N GLY A 58 -0.48 -41.03 -16.39
CA GLY A 58 0.72 -40.55 -15.71
C GLY A 58 1.31 -39.27 -16.29
N TYR A 59 0.67 -38.67 -17.30
CA TYR A 59 1.03 -37.39 -17.90
C TYR A 59 -0.11 -36.37 -17.70
N LEU A 60 0.25 -35.10 -17.54
CA LEU A 60 -0.69 -33.99 -17.50
C LEU A 60 -0.92 -33.47 -18.92
N SER A 61 -2.15 -33.58 -19.44
CA SER A 61 -2.55 -32.91 -20.68
C SER A 61 -3.02 -31.47 -20.46
N GLU A 62 -3.02 -30.65 -21.50
CA GLU A 62 -3.53 -29.27 -21.46
C GLU A 62 -4.97 -29.21 -20.93
N LYS A 63 -5.87 -30.06 -21.47
CA LYS A 63 -7.27 -30.22 -21.05
C LYS A 63 -7.46 -30.65 -19.59
N GLU A 64 -6.42 -31.16 -18.96
CA GLU A 64 -6.43 -31.55 -17.54
C GLU A 64 -5.86 -30.43 -16.68
N ALA A 65 -4.80 -29.76 -17.14
CA ALA A 65 -4.27 -28.56 -16.50
C ALA A 65 -5.29 -27.40 -16.48
N GLU A 66 -6.12 -27.26 -17.53
CA GLU A 66 -7.23 -26.29 -17.61
C GLU A 66 -8.26 -26.44 -16.46
N LYS A 67 -8.37 -27.63 -15.86
CA LYS A 67 -9.29 -27.91 -14.73
C LYS A 67 -8.79 -27.33 -13.40
N ILE A 68 -7.54 -26.85 -13.34
CA ILE A 68 -6.93 -26.30 -12.11
C ILE A 68 -7.01 -24.77 -12.16
N THR A 69 -8.17 -24.25 -11.72
CA THR A 69 -8.44 -22.80 -11.61
C THR A 69 -8.07 -22.22 -10.24
N GLU A 70 -7.80 -23.05 -9.24
CA GLU A 70 -7.44 -22.63 -7.89
C GLU A 70 -6.34 -23.53 -7.33
N VAL A 71 -5.35 -22.94 -6.64
CA VAL A 71 -4.35 -23.66 -5.87
C VAL A 71 -4.18 -23.08 -4.47
N ARG A 72 -4.22 -23.96 -3.47
CA ARG A 72 -3.94 -23.64 -2.07
C ARG A 72 -2.74 -24.45 -1.57
N PHE A 73 -1.70 -23.77 -1.11
CA PHE A 73 -0.48 -24.34 -0.59
C PHE A 73 -0.37 -24.02 0.90
N PHE A 74 -0.68 -24.98 1.76
CA PHE A 74 -0.52 -24.89 3.21
C PHE A 74 -0.10 -26.28 3.74
N ASN A 75 0.48 -26.34 4.93
CA ASN A 75 1.08 -27.58 5.43
C ASN A 75 0.04 -28.70 5.58
N ALA A 76 0.40 -29.89 5.10
CA ALA A 76 -0.34 -31.14 5.24
C ALA A 76 0.61 -32.29 5.63
N GLY A 77 1.56 -32.01 6.53
CA GLY A 77 2.55 -32.95 7.05
C GLY A 77 3.86 -33.03 6.27
N ARG A 78 4.18 -32.06 5.38
CA ARG A 78 5.45 -31.99 4.63
C ARG A 78 5.82 -30.55 4.27
N ASN A 79 7.12 -30.26 4.34
CA ASN A 79 7.74 -29.00 3.90
C ASN A 79 7.49 -28.74 2.40
N ILE A 80 6.92 -27.59 2.05
CA ILE A 80 6.84 -27.10 0.66
C ILE A 80 8.17 -26.41 0.29
N ASP A 81 8.98 -27.08 -0.52
CA ASP A 81 10.33 -26.64 -0.91
C ASP A 81 10.35 -25.89 -2.26
N SER A 82 9.37 -26.14 -3.13
CA SER A 82 9.32 -25.62 -4.49
C SER A 82 7.91 -25.60 -5.08
N PHE A 83 7.71 -24.71 -6.06
CA PHE A 83 6.51 -24.63 -6.91
C PHE A 83 6.79 -25.04 -8.37
N GLU A 84 7.86 -25.79 -8.62
CA GLU A 84 8.18 -26.23 -9.99
C GLU A 84 7.04 -27.07 -10.58
N GLY A 85 6.77 -26.86 -11.87
CA GLY A 85 5.60 -27.40 -12.56
C GLY A 85 4.33 -26.54 -12.48
N ILE A 86 4.24 -25.53 -11.60
CA ILE A 86 3.01 -24.70 -11.49
C ILE A 86 2.67 -23.97 -12.80
N LYS A 87 3.71 -23.69 -13.60
CA LYS A 87 3.67 -23.08 -14.94
C LYS A 87 2.74 -23.77 -15.95
N TYR A 88 2.36 -25.04 -15.71
CA TYR A 88 1.44 -25.77 -16.59
C TYR A 88 -0.04 -25.47 -16.31
N PHE A 89 -0.39 -25.01 -15.10
CA PHE A 89 -1.76 -24.64 -14.73
C PHE A 89 -2.09 -23.20 -15.13
N THR A 90 -2.19 -22.97 -16.44
CA THR A 90 -2.36 -21.64 -17.06
C THR A 90 -3.68 -20.93 -16.70
N GLU A 91 -4.68 -21.70 -16.26
CA GLU A 91 -6.04 -21.26 -15.95
C GLU A 91 -6.25 -20.88 -14.48
N ILE A 92 -5.22 -20.92 -13.63
CA ILE A 92 -5.31 -20.49 -12.23
C ILE A 92 -5.79 -19.04 -12.15
N GLU A 93 -6.92 -18.84 -11.47
CA GLU A 93 -7.51 -17.55 -11.11
C GLU A 93 -7.10 -17.14 -9.69
N ASP A 94 -7.08 -18.07 -8.74
CA ASP A 94 -6.77 -17.80 -7.33
C ASP A 94 -5.58 -18.62 -6.84
N PHE A 95 -4.55 -17.94 -6.32
CA PHE A 95 -3.40 -18.54 -5.66
C PHE A 95 -3.39 -18.18 -4.17
N TYR A 96 -3.36 -19.19 -3.31
CA TYR A 96 -3.16 -19.05 -1.88
C TYR A 96 -1.92 -19.82 -1.43
N TYR A 97 -1.06 -19.18 -0.64
CA TYR A 97 0.05 -19.83 0.04
C TYR A 97 0.13 -19.38 1.49
N ARG A 98 0.22 -20.35 2.41
CA ARG A 98 0.55 -20.11 3.81
C ARG A 98 1.73 -20.97 4.23
N ALA A 99 2.66 -20.33 4.92
CA ALA A 99 3.76 -20.95 5.61
C ALA A 99 3.90 -20.38 7.02
N ASP A 100 3.70 -21.23 8.03
CA ASP A 100 4.02 -20.94 9.43
C ASP A 100 5.50 -21.26 9.73
N SER A 101 6.04 -20.61 10.76
CA SER A 101 7.33 -20.95 11.37
C SER A 101 7.23 -22.26 12.18
N SER A 102 8.37 -22.80 12.59
CA SER A 102 8.46 -23.84 13.63
C SER A 102 8.39 -23.29 15.06
N ASP A 103 8.27 -21.97 15.20
CA ASP A 103 8.66 -21.21 16.39
C ASP A 103 7.42 -20.82 17.22
N THR A 104 6.72 -21.83 17.72
CA THR A 104 5.64 -21.66 18.69
C THR A 104 5.80 -22.64 19.85
N ASP A 105 6.18 -22.14 21.02
CA ASP A 105 6.04 -22.85 22.29
C ASP A 105 4.54 -23.02 22.61
N TYR A 106 3.95 -24.07 22.03
CA TYR A 106 2.76 -24.73 22.56
C TYR A 106 3.20 -26.10 23.06
N ASP A 107 2.91 -26.38 24.33
CA ASP A 107 3.41 -27.56 25.05
C ASP A 107 3.29 -28.86 24.23
N ASP A 108 4.42 -29.58 24.13
CA ASP A 108 4.59 -30.88 23.47
C ASP A 108 4.26 -30.98 21.95
N ILE A 109 3.99 -29.89 21.23
CA ILE A 109 3.77 -29.92 19.76
C ILE A 109 4.96 -29.37 18.99
N VAL A 110 5.79 -30.27 18.43
CA VAL A 110 6.84 -29.91 17.47
C VAL A 110 6.22 -29.47 16.14
N ILE A 111 6.03 -28.17 15.96
CA ILE A 111 5.68 -27.61 14.65
C ILE A 111 6.93 -27.63 13.76
N HIS A 112 6.93 -28.47 12.74
CA HIS A 112 7.95 -28.43 11.70
C HIS A 112 7.72 -27.27 10.74
N GLU A 113 8.81 -26.69 10.23
CA GLU A 113 8.75 -25.67 9.18
C GLU A 113 7.90 -26.12 8.00
N THR A 114 6.90 -25.30 7.69
CA THR A 114 5.84 -25.62 6.74
C THR A 114 6.27 -25.50 5.28
N SER A 115 7.24 -24.63 4.99
CA SER A 115 7.71 -24.31 3.64
C SER A 115 9.07 -23.62 3.68
N THR A 116 10.04 -24.17 2.96
CA THR A 116 11.35 -23.55 2.71
C THR A 116 11.45 -22.97 1.29
N ALA A 117 10.31 -22.77 0.61
CA ALA A 117 10.27 -22.38 -0.81
C ALA A 117 10.81 -20.94 -1.05
N PRO A 118 11.93 -20.77 -1.78
CA PRO A 118 12.62 -19.48 -1.84
C PRO A 118 11.96 -18.44 -2.75
N LYS A 119 11.04 -18.87 -3.63
CA LYS A 119 10.45 -18.05 -4.69
C LYS A 119 9.06 -18.57 -5.09
N ILE A 120 8.14 -17.65 -5.36
CA ILE A 120 6.89 -17.88 -6.10
C ILE A 120 7.02 -17.21 -7.47
N ASN A 121 6.69 -17.93 -8.53
CA ASN A 121 6.78 -17.44 -9.91
C ASN A 121 5.49 -17.73 -10.68
N LEU A 122 4.60 -16.74 -10.74
CA LEU A 122 3.33 -16.80 -11.47
C LEU A 122 3.35 -15.86 -12.68
N SER A 123 4.52 -15.43 -13.16
CA SER A 123 4.59 -14.41 -14.20
C SER A 123 4.02 -14.89 -15.53
N GLY A 124 3.13 -14.10 -16.12
CA GLY A 124 2.45 -14.40 -17.38
C GLY A 124 1.11 -15.13 -17.23
N PHE A 125 0.69 -15.46 -16.01
CA PHE A 125 -0.60 -16.12 -15.76
C PHE A 125 -1.74 -15.18 -16.15
N LYS A 126 -2.50 -15.56 -17.19
CA LYS A 126 -3.49 -14.68 -17.82
C LYS A 126 -4.83 -14.64 -17.08
N LYS A 127 -5.16 -15.71 -16.35
CA LYS A 127 -6.43 -15.85 -15.61
C LYS A 127 -6.32 -15.43 -14.14
N LEU A 128 -5.12 -15.37 -13.59
CA LEU A 128 -4.85 -14.99 -12.19
C LEU A 128 -5.49 -13.64 -11.83
N LYS A 129 -6.41 -13.65 -10.87
CA LYS A 129 -7.15 -12.54 -10.28
C LYS A 129 -6.64 -12.20 -8.88
N LYS A 130 -6.32 -13.20 -8.06
CA LYS A 130 -5.87 -13.01 -6.66
C LYS A 130 -4.59 -13.77 -6.34
N VAL A 131 -3.77 -13.15 -5.50
CA VAL A 131 -2.63 -13.78 -4.83
C VAL A 131 -2.67 -13.40 -3.35
N ASN A 132 -2.81 -14.39 -2.47
CA ASN A 132 -2.67 -14.22 -1.02
C ASN A 132 -1.51 -15.08 -0.51
N ILE A 133 -0.63 -14.47 0.29
CA ILE A 133 0.62 -15.03 0.82
C ILE A 133 0.70 -14.70 2.32
N ASP A 134 0.65 -15.70 3.19
CA ASP A 134 0.89 -15.59 4.64
C ASP A 134 2.14 -16.40 4.99
N SER A 135 3.32 -15.77 5.01
CA SER A 135 4.61 -16.46 4.95
C SER A 135 5.51 -16.11 6.14
N ARG A 136 5.14 -16.62 7.31
CA ARG A 136 5.70 -16.38 8.65
C ARG A 136 7.12 -16.95 8.86
N ASN A 137 7.89 -17.11 7.80
CA ASN A 137 9.28 -17.57 7.84
C ASN A 137 10.13 -16.79 6.82
N ALA A 138 11.46 -16.82 6.99
CA ALA A 138 12.38 -16.02 6.20
C ALA A 138 12.78 -16.65 4.84
N TYR A 139 12.19 -17.78 4.44
CA TYR A 139 12.59 -18.50 3.21
C TYR A 139 12.02 -17.85 1.95
N LEU A 140 10.74 -17.44 1.94
CA LEU A 140 10.15 -16.84 0.74
C LEU A 140 10.73 -15.44 0.50
N ARG A 141 11.67 -15.32 -0.44
CA ARG A 141 12.32 -14.04 -0.78
C ARG A 141 11.69 -13.35 -1.99
N LYS A 142 11.20 -14.11 -2.95
CA LYS A 142 10.84 -13.58 -4.29
C LYS A 142 9.41 -13.90 -4.70
N VAL A 143 8.67 -12.90 -5.14
CA VAL A 143 7.28 -13.04 -5.64
C VAL A 143 7.18 -12.36 -7.00
N ASN A 144 7.22 -13.16 -8.07
CA ASN A 144 7.20 -12.67 -9.45
C ASN A 144 5.80 -12.84 -10.07
N LEU A 145 5.03 -11.76 -10.13
CA LEU A 145 3.69 -11.67 -10.71
C LEU A 145 3.68 -10.85 -12.02
N LYS A 146 4.87 -10.64 -12.61
CA LYS A 146 5.06 -9.87 -13.85
C LYS A 146 4.13 -10.35 -14.97
N ASN A 147 3.50 -9.41 -15.67
CA ASN A 147 2.60 -9.68 -16.79
C ASN A 147 1.38 -10.58 -16.46
N CYS A 148 0.81 -10.50 -15.25
CA CYS A 148 -0.51 -11.07 -14.97
C CYS A 148 -1.61 -10.01 -15.24
N PRO A 149 -2.18 -9.91 -16.46
CA PRO A 149 -2.98 -8.75 -16.87
C PRO A 149 -4.28 -8.59 -16.07
N ASN A 150 -4.86 -9.70 -15.61
CA ASN A 150 -6.13 -9.77 -14.91
C ASN A 150 -6.01 -9.82 -13.38
N LEU A 151 -4.78 -9.73 -12.84
CA LEU A 151 -4.54 -9.70 -11.41
C LEU A 151 -5.16 -8.43 -10.84
N GLU A 152 -6.14 -8.58 -9.95
CA GLU A 152 -6.92 -7.49 -9.36
C GLU A 152 -6.54 -7.22 -7.90
N GLU A 153 -6.05 -8.25 -7.18
CA GLU A 153 -5.81 -8.22 -5.74
C GLU A 153 -4.52 -8.97 -5.41
N VAL A 154 -3.65 -8.34 -4.60
CA VAL A 154 -2.43 -8.95 -4.08
C VAL A 154 -2.30 -8.62 -2.60
N ASP A 155 -2.10 -9.66 -1.81
CA ASP A 155 -2.03 -9.59 -0.36
C ASP A 155 -0.84 -10.44 0.14
N ILE A 156 0.11 -9.81 0.82
CA ILE A 156 1.38 -10.43 1.25
C ILE A 156 1.68 -10.05 2.69
N HIS A 157 1.44 -10.98 3.60
CA HIS A 157 1.82 -10.92 5.00
C HIS A 157 3.12 -11.71 5.21
N GLY A 158 4.22 -11.01 5.46
CA GLY A 158 5.50 -11.61 5.79
C GLY A 158 5.61 -12.07 7.24
N ASN A 159 4.97 -11.35 8.18
CA ASN A 159 4.92 -11.65 9.62
C ASN A 159 6.27 -11.84 10.35
N ILE A 160 7.41 -11.81 9.65
CA ILE A 160 8.77 -11.97 10.18
C ILE A 160 9.78 -11.25 9.26
N LYS A 161 10.96 -10.94 9.79
CA LYS A 161 12.06 -10.28 9.06
C LYS A 161 12.60 -11.15 7.93
N GLY A 162 12.86 -10.54 6.78
CA GLY A 162 13.43 -11.20 5.60
C GLY A 162 12.42 -11.78 4.61
N CYS A 163 11.13 -11.80 4.95
CA CYS A 163 10.09 -12.30 4.04
C CYS A 163 9.77 -11.29 2.91
N VAL A 164 9.78 -11.77 1.66
CA VAL A 164 9.60 -11.04 0.39
C VAL A 164 10.43 -9.75 0.29
N ASP A 165 11.62 -9.84 -0.30
CA ASP A 165 12.47 -8.68 -0.62
C ASP A 165 12.51 -8.30 -2.11
N ASP A 166 11.94 -9.13 -2.99
CA ASP A 166 11.84 -8.93 -4.44
C ASP A 166 10.41 -9.23 -4.95
N LEU A 167 9.58 -8.18 -5.05
CA LEU A 167 8.20 -8.22 -5.53
C LEU A 167 8.07 -7.56 -6.91
N ASN A 168 7.62 -8.32 -7.92
CA ASN A 168 7.50 -7.82 -9.29
C ASN A 168 6.05 -7.81 -9.80
N LEU A 169 5.45 -6.61 -9.79
CA LEU A 169 4.08 -6.35 -10.28
C LEU A 169 4.04 -5.72 -11.69
N LYS A 170 5.17 -5.71 -12.43
CA LYS A 170 5.24 -5.04 -13.75
C LYS A 170 4.28 -5.72 -14.74
N GLY A 171 3.24 -4.99 -15.15
CA GLY A 171 2.27 -5.45 -16.16
C GLY A 171 0.91 -5.90 -15.61
N CYS A 172 0.69 -5.84 -14.29
CA CYS A 172 -0.58 -6.19 -13.63
C CYS A 172 -1.63 -5.09 -13.82
N LYS A 173 -2.04 -4.85 -15.07
CA LYS A 173 -2.80 -3.65 -15.50
C LYS A 173 -4.14 -3.47 -14.79
N ASN A 174 -4.76 -4.55 -14.31
CA ASN A 174 -6.05 -4.53 -13.60
C ASN A 174 -5.94 -4.48 -12.07
N LEU A 175 -4.72 -4.45 -11.48
CA LEU A 175 -4.53 -4.43 -10.02
C LEU A 175 -5.28 -3.25 -9.39
N ARG A 176 -6.10 -3.53 -8.38
CA ARG A 176 -6.99 -2.58 -7.68
C ARG A 176 -6.52 -2.34 -6.25
N THR A 177 -6.18 -3.41 -5.56
CA THR A 177 -5.72 -3.43 -4.16
C THR A 177 -4.31 -4.02 -4.11
N LEU A 178 -3.49 -3.50 -3.20
CA LEU A 178 -2.24 -4.11 -2.80
C LEU A 178 -2.08 -3.93 -1.29
N THR A 179 -1.97 -5.04 -0.57
CA THR A 179 -1.63 -5.10 0.85
C THR A 179 -0.26 -5.75 0.99
N LEU A 180 0.65 -5.08 1.69
CA LEU A 180 1.94 -5.64 2.13
C LEU A 180 2.04 -5.45 3.64
N TYR A 181 2.32 -6.50 4.40
CA TYR A 181 2.48 -6.44 5.85
C TYR A 181 3.78 -7.15 6.29
N MET A 182 4.65 -6.46 7.02
CA MET A 182 5.97 -6.96 7.46
C MET A 182 6.80 -7.61 6.34
N THR A 183 6.92 -6.93 5.19
CA THR A 183 7.74 -7.41 4.05
C THR A 183 9.09 -6.70 3.98
N ASP A 184 10.09 -7.32 3.36
CA ASP A 184 11.44 -6.76 3.20
C ASP A 184 11.65 -5.97 1.87
N VAL A 185 10.57 -5.58 1.20
CA VAL A 185 10.57 -4.98 -0.16
C VAL A 185 11.22 -3.60 -0.18
N LYS A 186 12.49 -3.53 -0.62
CA LYS A 186 13.29 -2.29 -0.57
C LYS A 186 12.85 -1.17 -1.53
N LYS A 187 12.19 -1.50 -2.64
CA LYS A 187 11.76 -0.56 -3.68
C LYS A 187 10.52 -1.07 -4.40
N LEU A 188 9.38 -0.37 -4.27
CA LEU A 188 8.12 -0.75 -4.89
C LEU A 188 7.74 0.19 -6.04
N ASN A 189 7.49 -0.37 -7.23
CA ASN A 189 7.16 0.37 -8.44
C ASN A 189 5.80 -0.03 -9.02
N LEU A 190 4.79 0.76 -8.71
CA LEU A 190 3.39 0.60 -9.13
C LEU A 190 3.01 1.58 -10.25
N SER A 191 4.00 2.26 -10.87
CA SER A 191 3.70 3.37 -11.77
C SER A 191 2.88 2.97 -13.00
N ASN A 192 1.86 3.78 -13.30
CA ASN A 192 0.85 3.57 -14.34
C ASN A 192 -0.07 2.35 -14.14
N LEU A 193 -0.17 1.78 -12.93
CA LEU A 193 -1.26 0.86 -12.57
C LEU A 193 -2.57 1.66 -12.44
N LYS A 194 -3.16 2.03 -13.59
CA LYS A 194 -4.32 2.94 -13.69
C LYS A 194 -5.59 2.42 -13.02
N LYS A 195 -5.65 1.12 -12.67
CA LYS A 195 -6.78 0.49 -11.98
C LYS A 195 -6.61 0.46 -10.46
N LEU A 196 -5.39 0.72 -9.95
CA LEU A 196 -5.10 0.72 -8.52
C LEU A 196 -5.94 1.80 -7.85
N THR A 197 -6.75 1.40 -6.88
CA THR A 197 -7.62 2.26 -6.05
C THR A 197 -7.11 2.39 -4.63
N GLU A 198 -6.41 1.37 -4.13
CA GLU A 198 -6.04 1.24 -2.73
C GLU A 198 -4.64 0.62 -2.59
N LEU A 199 -3.89 1.13 -1.61
CA LEU A 199 -2.56 0.65 -1.24
C LEU A 199 -2.41 0.73 0.27
N SER A 200 -2.19 -0.42 0.90
CA SER A 200 -1.82 -0.52 2.32
C SER A 200 -0.42 -1.12 2.40
N ILE A 201 0.50 -0.46 3.11
CA ILE A 201 1.83 -0.98 3.37
C ILE A 201 2.16 -0.82 4.85
N ASP A 202 2.42 -1.95 5.49
CA ASP A 202 3.09 -2.00 6.78
C ASP A 202 4.52 -2.55 6.57
N ASP A 203 5.49 -1.65 6.68
CA ASP A 203 6.93 -1.87 6.62
C ASP A 203 7.54 -1.79 8.03
N ASP A 204 6.91 -2.44 9.02
CA ASP A 204 7.43 -2.67 10.40
C ASP A 204 8.86 -3.29 10.43
N ASN A 205 9.31 -3.83 9.30
CA ASN A 205 10.68 -4.31 9.13
C ASN A 205 11.69 -3.19 8.79
N ASP A 206 11.28 -1.97 8.47
CA ASP A 206 12.12 -0.84 8.01
C ASP A 206 13.00 -1.16 6.79
N LYS A 207 12.37 -1.43 5.64
CA LYS A 207 13.05 -1.81 4.39
C LYS A 207 12.63 -0.97 3.18
N LEU A 208 11.38 -0.53 3.06
CA LEU A 208 10.84 0.21 1.90
C LEU A 208 11.40 1.63 1.73
N LYS A 209 12.60 1.75 1.15
CA LYS A 209 13.24 3.05 0.88
C LYS A 209 12.62 3.85 -0.27
N THR A 210 11.78 3.24 -1.11
CA THR A 210 11.21 3.91 -2.31
C THR A 210 9.85 3.37 -2.71
N LEU A 211 8.87 4.27 -2.85
CA LEU A 211 7.55 3.97 -3.41
C LEU A 211 7.22 4.85 -4.62
N ASN A 212 6.82 4.24 -5.73
CA ASN A 212 6.46 4.94 -6.96
C ASN A 212 5.06 4.57 -7.48
N VAL A 213 4.08 5.44 -7.21
CA VAL A 213 2.69 5.35 -7.70
C VAL A 213 2.38 6.37 -8.81
N LYS A 214 3.41 6.94 -9.44
CA LYS A 214 3.28 7.91 -10.55
C LYS A 214 2.31 7.38 -11.62
N GLY A 215 1.26 8.14 -11.92
CA GLY A 215 0.26 7.77 -12.94
C GLY A 215 -0.78 6.72 -12.51
N CYS A 216 -0.91 6.38 -11.22
CA CYS A 216 -2.04 5.60 -10.71
C CYS A 216 -3.31 6.46 -10.64
N THR A 217 -3.93 6.69 -11.80
CA THR A 217 -4.98 7.73 -11.99
C THR A 217 -6.30 7.47 -11.24
N ASN A 218 -6.51 6.28 -10.67
CA ASN A 218 -7.68 5.95 -9.86
C ASN A 218 -7.37 5.68 -8.39
N LEU A 219 -6.12 5.86 -7.95
CA LEU A 219 -5.70 5.65 -6.55
C LEU A 219 -6.45 6.66 -5.66
N ARG A 220 -7.11 6.16 -4.61
CA ARG A 220 -7.95 6.91 -3.66
C ARG A 220 -7.37 6.90 -2.25
N THR A 221 -6.97 5.73 -1.78
CA THR A 221 -6.40 5.49 -0.45
C THR A 221 -4.94 5.05 -0.58
N VAL A 222 -4.10 5.65 0.26
CA VAL A 222 -2.75 5.18 0.56
C VAL A 222 -2.55 5.30 2.06
N ASP A 223 -2.24 4.20 2.74
CA ASP A 223 -1.74 4.20 4.12
C ASP A 223 -0.40 3.46 4.18
N ILE A 224 0.53 3.98 4.98
CA ILE A 224 1.93 3.52 5.04
C ILE A 224 2.44 3.62 6.48
N ILE A 225 2.91 2.52 7.04
CA ILE A 225 3.76 2.49 8.24
C ILE A 225 5.17 2.14 7.78
N SER A 226 6.15 3.01 8.04
CA SER A 226 7.58 2.82 7.72
C SER A 226 8.42 3.92 8.37
N GLY A 227 9.58 3.59 8.94
CA GLY A 227 10.66 4.55 9.24
C GLY A 227 11.73 4.64 8.15
N SER A 228 11.71 3.74 7.17
CA SER A 228 12.75 3.63 6.14
C SER A 228 12.49 4.39 4.84
N LEU A 229 11.25 4.83 4.59
CA LEU A 229 10.83 5.47 3.35
C LEU A 229 11.39 6.90 3.20
N ARG A 230 12.11 7.13 2.09
CA ARG A 230 12.77 8.41 1.76
C ARG A 230 12.31 9.03 0.45
N HIS A 231 12.01 8.19 -0.55
CA HIS A 231 11.67 8.66 -1.90
C HIS A 231 10.25 8.22 -2.30
N LEU A 232 9.32 9.17 -2.35
CA LEU A 232 7.91 8.94 -2.72
C LEU A 232 7.55 9.66 -4.02
N LYS A 233 6.84 8.99 -4.94
CA LYS A 233 6.45 9.56 -6.25
C LYS A 233 4.94 9.43 -6.48
N LEU A 234 4.20 10.49 -6.14
CA LEU A 234 2.73 10.56 -6.21
C LEU A 234 2.16 11.14 -7.53
N LYS A 235 3.03 11.67 -8.40
CA LYS A 235 2.61 12.54 -9.52
C LYS A 235 1.57 11.89 -10.45
N GLY A 236 0.40 12.50 -10.53
CA GLY A 236 -0.72 12.04 -11.38
C GLY A 236 -1.76 11.16 -10.69
N ALA A 237 -1.61 10.81 -9.41
CA ALA A 237 -2.68 10.22 -8.60
C ALA A 237 -3.72 11.29 -8.20
N LYS A 238 -4.42 11.84 -9.20
CA LYS A 238 -5.34 12.98 -9.05
C LYS A 238 -6.58 12.69 -8.19
N LYS A 239 -6.99 11.42 -8.09
CA LYS A 239 -8.13 10.94 -7.29
C LYS A 239 -7.76 10.53 -5.86
N LEU A 240 -6.50 10.75 -5.45
CA LEU A 240 -6.04 10.44 -4.10
C LEU A 240 -6.81 11.32 -3.12
N GLU A 241 -7.68 10.72 -2.30
CA GLU A 241 -8.59 11.37 -1.36
C GLU A 241 -8.06 11.28 0.07
N TYR A 242 -7.40 10.16 0.40
CA TYR A 242 -6.73 9.91 1.66
C TYR A 242 -5.27 9.55 1.41
N PHE A 243 -4.36 10.24 2.07
CA PHE A 243 -2.95 9.85 2.15
C PHE A 243 -2.48 9.90 3.60
N SER A 244 -1.91 8.81 4.06
CA SER A 244 -1.31 8.66 5.38
C SER A 244 0.07 8.03 5.27
N VAL A 245 1.00 8.54 6.07
CA VAL A 245 2.26 7.87 6.38
C VAL A 245 2.71 8.19 7.81
N ALA A 246 3.22 7.17 8.49
CA ALA A 246 3.77 7.24 9.85
C ALA A 246 5.03 6.37 10.01
N GLY A 247 5.82 6.63 11.06
CA GLY A 247 6.97 5.78 11.45
C GLY A 247 8.34 6.47 11.52
N ALA A 248 8.39 7.80 11.55
CA ALA A 248 9.62 8.62 11.51
C ALA A 248 10.35 8.67 10.15
N CYS A 249 9.58 8.58 9.05
CA CYS A 249 10.07 8.80 7.68
C CYS A 249 10.88 10.10 7.53
N SER A 250 12.01 10.00 6.83
CA SER A 250 12.89 11.13 6.48
C SER A 250 12.92 11.31 4.97
N PHE A 251 12.02 12.16 4.47
CA PHE A 251 11.82 12.41 3.03
C PHE A 251 12.74 13.51 2.52
N ASP A 252 13.40 13.29 1.37
CA ASP A 252 14.16 14.37 0.71
C ASP A 252 13.22 15.48 0.18
N SER A 253 11.99 15.10 -0.18
CA SER A 253 10.92 16.00 -0.63
C SER A 253 9.56 15.29 -0.66
N LEU A 254 8.47 16.03 -0.46
CA LEU A 254 7.10 15.57 -0.69
C LEU A 254 6.39 16.53 -1.67
N ASP A 255 6.01 16.01 -2.84
CA ASP A 255 5.26 16.75 -3.87
C ASP A 255 3.81 16.25 -3.95
N PHE A 256 2.90 16.98 -3.32
CA PHE A 256 1.44 16.78 -3.43
C PHE A 256 0.77 17.67 -4.49
N SER A 257 1.53 18.44 -5.28
CA SER A 257 1.00 19.50 -6.17
C SER A 257 -0.01 19.01 -7.22
N THR A 258 0.05 17.71 -7.58
CA THR A 258 -0.87 17.10 -8.54
C THR A 258 -1.98 16.26 -7.90
N ASN A 259 -2.00 16.14 -6.57
CA ASN A 259 -2.93 15.31 -5.80
C ASN A 259 -4.12 16.16 -5.35
N THR A 260 -4.77 16.80 -6.33
CA THR A 260 -5.83 17.80 -6.15
C THR A 260 -7.11 17.22 -5.55
N GLY A 261 -7.29 15.89 -5.55
CA GLY A 261 -8.40 15.19 -4.90
C GLY A 261 -8.29 15.09 -3.37
N LEU A 262 -7.13 15.40 -2.77
CA LEU A 262 -6.88 15.14 -1.36
C LEU A 262 -7.92 15.81 -0.46
N ASN A 263 -8.55 14.99 0.38
CA ASN A 263 -9.54 15.34 1.38
C ASN A 263 -8.93 15.26 2.78
N GLU A 264 -8.10 14.25 3.05
CA GLU A 264 -7.40 14.07 4.32
C GLU A 264 -5.93 13.70 4.06
N LEU A 265 -5.03 14.40 4.74
CA LEU A 265 -3.58 14.21 4.66
C LEU A 265 -3.02 14.04 6.07
N HIS A 266 -2.42 12.89 6.34
CA HIS A 266 -1.72 12.58 7.58
C HIS A 266 -0.24 12.38 7.29
N LEU A 267 0.59 13.25 7.87
CA LEU A 267 2.02 13.03 8.05
C LEU A 267 2.24 13.09 9.57
N GLY A 268 2.57 11.98 10.21
CA GLY A 268 2.65 11.93 11.68
C GLY A 268 3.73 10.98 12.19
N TYR A 269 4.09 11.15 13.46
CA TYR A 269 5.19 10.43 14.14
C TYR A 269 6.55 10.62 13.45
N GLY A 270 7.36 11.52 14.00
CA GLY A 270 8.76 11.76 13.64
C GLY A 270 9.05 12.19 12.19
N ILE A 271 8.08 12.73 11.44
CA ILE A 271 8.31 12.98 10.00
C ILE A 271 9.19 14.21 9.75
N TYR A 272 10.30 14.00 9.03
CA TYR A 272 11.25 15.05 8.64
C TYR A 272 10.92 15.60 7.25
N VAL A 273 10.23 16.73 7.23
CA VAL A 273 9.92 17.56 6.05
C VAL A 273 10.07 19.02 6.49
N SER A 274 10.98 19.81 5.92
CA SER A 274 11.15 21.21 6.34
C SER A 274 9.98 22.09 5.91
N ASP A 275 9.62 21.97 4.63
CA ASP A 275 8.67 22.82 3.92
C ASP A 275 7.57 21.97 3.29
N LEU A 276 6.31 22.32 3.58
CA LEU A 276 5.15 21.68 2.98
C LEU A 276 4.25 22.72 2.31
N ASN A 277 4.06 22.58 0.98
CA ASN A 277 3.13 23.41 0.21
C ASN A 277 1.90 22.58 -0.18
N LEU A 278 0.71 23.07 0.23
CA LEU A 278 -0.59 22.46 -0.04
C LEU A 278 -1.58 23.40 -0.78
N GLU A 279 -1.07 24.45 -1.43
CA GLU A 279 -1.87 25.47 -2.14
C GLU A 279 -2.74 24.87 -3.26
N ASN A 280 -2.28 23.80 -3.92
CA ASN A 280 -3.03 23.10 -4.97
C ASN A 280 -4.05 22.08 -4.44
N ASN A 281 -4.00 21.72 -3.15
CA ASN A 281 -4.80 20.64 -2.57
C ASN A 281 -6.17 21.15 -2.06
N LEU A 282 -6.86 21.93 -2.89
CA LEU A 282 -8.02 22.77 -2.54
C LEU A 282 -9.25 22.02 -1.97
N ASN A 283 -9.27 20.69 -2.02
CA ASN A 283 -10.33 19.84 -1.45
C ASN A 283 -10.06 19.41 0.01
N LEU A 284 -8.85 19.66 0.54
CA LEU A 284 -8.41 19.18 1.85
C LEU A 284 -9.29 19.72 2.98
N LYS A 285 -9.88 18.83 3.77
CA LYS A 285 -10.72 19.13 4.94
C LYS A 285 -10.01 18.85 6.26
N LYS A 286 -9.15 17.84 6.32
CA LYS A 286 -8.31 17.53 7.48
C LYS A 286 -6.83 17.51 7.10
N LEU A 287 -6.01 18.16 7.91
CA LEU A 287 -4.55 18.11 7.83
C LEU A 287 -3.99 17.73 9.20
N ARG A 288 -3.27 16.62 9.26
CA ARG A 288 -2.55 16.16 10.46
C ARG A 288 -1.06 16.11 10.16
N LEU A 289 -0.30 16.84 10.96
CA LEU A 289 1.13 17.12 10.90
C LEU A 289 1.73 17.01 12.32
N TYR A 290 1.13 16.18 13.18
CA TYR A 290 1.54 16.07 14.58
C TYR A 290 2.91 15.38 14.66
N ASP A 291 3.74 15.81 15.60
CA ASP A 291 5.09 15.26 15.79
C ASP A 291 5.91 15.25 14.48
N SER A 292 5.84 16.36 13.72
CA SER A 292 6.56 16.53 12.45
C SER A 292 7.54 17.70 12.55
N ASN A 293 8.77 17.50 12.05
CA ASN A 293 9.88 18.46 12.11
C ASN A 293 9.75 19.56 11.02
N ILE A 294 8.55 20.16 10.91
CA ILE A 294 8.20 21.18 9.92
C ILE A 294 8.55 22.58 10.47
N THR A 295 9.29 23.36 9.69
CA THR A 295 9.60 24.76 9.97
C THR A 295 8.66 25.72 9.23
N SER A 296 8.04 25.26 8.14
CA SER A 296 7.37 26.08 7.14
C SER A 296 6.15 25.35 6.55
N LEU A 297 4.94 25.82 6.88
CA LEU A 297 3.68 25.31 6.32
C LEU A 297 3.00 26.38 5.46
N LYS A 298 2.89 26.13 4.14
CA LYS A 298 2.19 27.00 3.19
C LYS A 298 0.81 26.44 2.86
N ILE A 299 -0.23 27.07 3.41
CA ILE A 299 -1.62 26.62 3.24
C ILE A 299 -2.60 27.80 3.09
N SER A 300 -3.38 27.78 2.01
CA SER A 300 -4.43 28.76 1.73
C SER A 300 -5.69 28.05 1.22
N ASN A 301 -6.33 27.30 2.13
CA ASN A 301 -7.34 26.31 1.77
C ASN A 301 -8.76 26.68 2.24
N LYS A 302 -9.64 27.01 1.30
CA LYS A 302 -11.03 27.42 1.53
C LYS A 302 -11.96 26.31 2.05
N ASN A 303 -11.49 25.07 2.15
CA ASN A 303 -12.26 23.90 2.59
C ASN A 303 -11.72 23.22 3.86
N LEU A 304 -10.52 23.61 4.34
CA LEU A 304 -9.92 23.06 5.55
C LEU A 304 -10.78 23.35 6.78
N ARG A 305 -11.10 22.29 7.54
CA ARG A 305 -11.89 22.31 8.78
C ARG A 305 -11.05 21.97 10.00
N GLN A 306 -10.07 21.08 9.87
CA GLN A 306 -9.23 20.61 10.97
C GLN A 306 -7.76 20.72 10.58
N LEU A 307 -6.99 21.40 11.42
CA LEU A 307 -5.53 21.46 11.37
C LEU A 307 -4.98 20.97 12.72
N ASP A 308 -4.17 19.92 12.70
CA ASP A 308 -3.37 19.48 13.84
C ASP A 308 -1.90 19.48 13.42
N CYS A 309 -1.09 20.35 14.03
CA CYS A 309 0.35 20.44 13.87
C CYS A 309 1.04 20.50 15.24
N ARG A 310 0.46 19.81 16.24
CA ARG A 310 1.01 19.74 17.60
C ARG A 310 2.37 19.04 17.63
N ALA A 311 3.22 19.38 18.60
CA ALA A 311 4.59 18.86 18.72
C ALA A 311 5.52 19.16 17.53
N SER A 312 5.13 20.02 16.59
CA SER A 312 6.04 20.62 15.60
C SER A 312 6.92 21.70 16.25
N GLY A 313 7.83 21.29 17.14
CA GLY A 313 8.74 22.13 17.93
C GLY A 313 9.87 22.82 17.13
N LYS A 314 9.54 23.30 15.92
CA LYS A 314 10.31 24.25 15.08
C LYS A 314 9.40 25.19 14.27
N LEU A 315 8.08 25.12 14.45
CA LEU A 315 7.09 25.89 13.69
C LEU A 315 6.89 27.27 14.34
N GLU A 316 7.81 28.20 14.10
CA GLU A 316 7.76 29.57 14.64
C GLU A 316 6.54 30.39 14.17
N LYS A 317 5.99 30.07 12.99
CA LYS A 317 5.03 30.89 12.26
C LYS A 317 3.96 30.03 11.57
N LEU A 318 2.70 30.41 11.75
CA LEU A 318 1.55 29.74 11.12
C LEU A 318 0.52 30.78 10.65
N ASP A 319 0.30 30.85 9.33
CA ASP A 319 -0.79 31.65 8.75
C ASP A 319 -1.96 30.74 8.37
N VAL A 320 -3.11 30.96 9.01
CA VAL A 320 -4.39 30.30 8.71
C VAL A 320 -5.41 31.25 8.10
N SER A 321 -5.01 32.46 7.70
CA SER A 321 -5.91 33.50 7.16
C SER A 321 -6.63 33.08 5.88
N GLY A 322 -6.00 32.21 5.07
CA GLY A 322 -6.58 31.57 3.88
C GLY A 322 -7.56 30.41 4.18
N CYS A 323 -7.79 30.06 5.44
CA CYS A 323 -8.60 28.90 5.87
C CYS A 323 -9.91 29.31 6.61
N PRO A 324 -10.86 30.01 5.96
CA PRO A 324 -12.05 30.58 6.62
C PRO A 324 -13.07 29.55 7.14
N LYS A 325 -12.99 28.28 6.71
CA LYS A 325 -13.83 27.17 7.19
C LYS A 325 -13.20 26.37 8.34
N LEU A 326 -12.06 26.82 8.89
CA LEU A 326 -11.38 26.13 9.99
C LEU A 326 -12.28 26.13 11.23
N GLU A 327 -12.56 24.92 11.73
CA GLU A 327 -13.44 24.61 12.87
C GLU A 327 -12.64 24.15 14.09
N ALA A 328 -11.49 23.51 13.88
CA ALA A 328 -10.54 23.16 14.94
C ALA A 328 -9.10 23.41 14.51
N ILE A 329 -8.29 23.94 15.44
CA ILE A 329 -6.83 24.04 15.32
C ILE A 329 -6.17 23.47 16.58
N ASN A 330 -5.17 22.61 16.41
CA ASN A 330 -4.22 22.24 17.44
C ASN A 330 -2.80 22.56 16.95
N CYS A 331 -2.13 23.45 17.66
CA CYS A 331 -0.73 23.83 17.47
C CYS A 331 0.01 23.87 18.81
N SER A 332 -0.42 23.06 19.78
CA SER A 332 0.26 22.91 21.07
C SER A 332 1.66 22.32 20.93
N ASN A 333 2.58 22.66 21.84
CA ASN A 333 3.98 22.23 21.79
C ASN A 333 4.66 22.67 20.47
N THR A 334 4.59 23.97 20.17
CA THR A 334 5.24 24.58 18.99
C THR A 334 5.82 25.96 19.33
N ASP A 335 6.82 26.41 18.58
CA ASP A 335 7.53 27.67 18.82
C ASP A 335 6.72 28.92 18.37
N LEU A 336 5.40 28.80 18.23
CA LEU A 336 4.52 29.86 17.77
C LEU A 336 4.50 31.04 18.74
N THR A 337 5.14 32.15 18.37
CA THR A 337 5.11 33.40 19.14
C THR A 337 3.90 34.28 18.82
N LYS A 338 3.22 34.03 17.68
CA LYS A 338 2.03 34.77 17.22
C LYS A 338 1.08 33.84 16.45
N LEU A 339 -0.23 33.97 16.73
CA LEU A 339 -1.30 33.27 16.01
C LEU A 339 -2.44 34.26 15.68
N ASN A 340 -2.90 34.30 14.42
CA ASN A 340 -3.92 35.23 13.95
C ASN A 340 -5.16 34.50 13.42
N VAL A 341 -6.18 34.36 14.28
CA VAL A 341 -7.44 33.65 13.97
C VAL A 341 -8.58 34.57 13.50
N LYS A 342 -8.30 35.84 13.17
CA LYS A 342 -9.32 36.87 12.84
C LYS A 342 -10.21 36.52 11.63
N LYS A 343 -9.72 35.66 10.71
CA LYS A 343 -10.47 35.19 9.53
C LYS A 343 -11.20 33.87 9.77
N ASN A 344 -10.86 33.15 10.84
CA ASN A 344 -11.29 31.79 11.13
C ASN A 344 -12.52 31.82 12.05
N VAL A 345 -13.56 32.53 11.59
CA VAL A 345 -14.79 32.84 12.35
C VAL A 345 -15.63 31.60 12.70
N ASN A 346 -15.27 30.44 12.14
CA ASN A 346 -15.91 29.15 12.37
C ASN A 346 -15.21 28.29 13.44
N LEU A 347 -14.08 28.72 14.00
CA LEU A 347 -13.37 27.98 15.04
C LEU A 347 -14.26 27.73 16.27
N ARG A 348 -14.33 26.45 16.66
CA ARG A 348 -14.97 25.93 17.87
C ARG A 348 -13.94 25.44 18.89
N TYR A 349 -12.78 24.97 18.41
CA TYR A 349 -11.67 24.47 19.22
C TYR A 349 -10.35 25.16 18.83
N ILE A 350 -9.63 25.68 19.83
CA ILE A 350 -8.23 26.13 19.72
C ILE A 350 -7.43 25.44 20.82
N ASP A 351 -6.30 24.85 20.46
CA ASP A 351 -5.34 24.26 21.40
C ASP A 351 -3.94 24.75 21.03
N CYS A 352 -3.39 25.61 21.88
CA CYS A 352 -2.05 26.17 21.79
C CYS A 352 -1.35 26.11 23.16
N ASP A 353 -1.60 25.04 23.92
CA ASP A 353 -0.84 24.73 25.14
C ASP A 353 0.66 24.61 24.81
N ASN A 354 1.55 25.06 25.70
CA ASN A 354 3.01 25.05 25.49
C ASN A 354 3.42 25.74 24.18
N THR A 355 3.21 27.06 24.10
CA THR A 355 3.58 27.90 22.95
C THR A 355 4.02 29.30 23.39
N GLY A 356 4.93 29.93 22.65
CA GLY A 356 5.45 31.28 22.94
C GLY A 356 4.47 32.45 22.72
N LEU A 357 3.15 32.18 22.69
CA LEU A 357 2.11 33.16 22.40
C LEU A 357 1.99 34.19 23.54
N LYS A 358 2.19 35.48 23.21
CA LYS A 358 2.09 36.56 24.21
C LYS A 358 0.70 37.22 24.28
N LYS A 359 -0.10 37.11 23.21
CA LYS A 359 -1.49 37.62 23.09
C LYS A 359 -2.27 36.79 22.05
N LEU A 360 -3.54 36.52 22.31
CA LEU A 360 -4.47 35.86 21.37
C LEU A 360 -5.75 36.70 21.22
N ASN A 361 -6.07 37.13 20.00
CA ASN A 361 -7.21 38.02 19.73
C ASN A 361 -8.42 37.23 19.19
N LEU A 362 -9.44 37.06 20.03
CA LEU A 362 -10.61 36.21 19.78
C LEU A 362 -11.89 36.99 19.40
N LYS A 363 -11.78 38.31 19.15
CA LYS A 363 -12.92 39.23 18.88
C LYS A 363 -13.75 38.94 17.61
N LYS A 364 -13.47 37.85 16.89
CA LYS A 364 -14.26 37.37 15.74
C LYS A 364 -14.60 35.88 15.79
N ASN A 365 -14.25 35.19 16.87
CA ASN A 365 -14.37 33.74 17.00
C ASN A 365 -15.63 33.40 17.82
N HIS A 366 -16.78 33.89 17.36
CA HIS A 366 -18.09 33.81 18.04
C HIS A 366 -18.70 32.40 18.15
N LYS A 367 -17.98 31.40 17.62
CA LYS A 367 -18.28 29.97 17.76
C LYS A 367 -17.28 29.23 18.65
N LEU A 368 -16.27 29.90 19.21
CA LEU A 368 -15.24 29.26 20.03
C LEU A 368 -15.87 28.73 21.32
N GLU A 369 -15.89 27.41 21.45
CA GLU A 369 -16.51 26.66 22.55
C GLU A 369 -15.46 26.11 23.50
N MET A 370 -14.23 25.83 23.03
CA MET A 370 -13.12 25.34 23.85
C MET A 370 -11.81 26.00 23.45
N LEU A 371 -11.03 26.39 24.45
CA LEU A 371 -9.68 26.94 24.32
C LEU A 371 -8.72 26.28 25.31
N LYS A 372 -7.52 25.93 24.83
CA LYS A 372 -6.37 25.61 25.68
C LYS A 372 -5.18 26.50 25.32
N CYS A 373 -4.63 27.17 26.31
CA CYS A 373 -3.49 28.07 26.22
C CYS A 373 -2.75 28.15 27.57
N ARG A 374 -2.50 26.99 28.19
CA ARG A 374 -1.58 26.85 29.33
C ARG A 374 -0.13 26.82 28.84
N ASP A 375 0.80 27.17 29.70
CA ASP A 375 2.23 27.18 29.43
C ASP A 375 2.52 28.15 28.26
N THR A 376 1.91 29.35 28.35
CA THR A 376 2.06 30.44 27.37
C THR A 376 2.45 31.77 28.03
N ASP A 377 2.80 32.77 27.21
CA ASP A 377 3.13 34.13 27.66
C ASP A 377 1.90 35.05 27.77
N ILE A 378 0.67 34.54 27.62
CA ILE A 378 -0.56 35.33 27.63
C ILE A 378 -0.84 35.84 29.05
N ARG A 379 -1.11 37.16 29.19
CA ARG A 379 -1.42 37.80 30.49
C ARG A 379 -2.86 38.30 30.62
N GLU A 380 -3.52 38.54 29.49
CA GLU A 380 -4.89 39.03 29.39
C GLU A 380 -5.63 38.22 28.32
N LEU A 381 -6.85 37.77 28.62
CA LEU A 381 -7.66 36.96 27.73
C LEU A 381 -9.12 37.44 27.67
N ASP A 382 -9.50 38.06 26.55
CA ASP A 382 -10.85 38.54 26.27
C ASP A 382 -11.69 37.44 25.60
N LEU A 383 -12.54 36.79 26.40
CA LEU A 383 -13.50 35.76 25.99
C LEU A 383 -14.93 36.30 25.82
N SER A 384 -15.17 37.60 26.03
CA SER A 384 -16.49 38.24 25.96
C SER A 384 -17.23 38.01 24.64
N ASN A 385 -16.47 37.76 23.58
CA ASN A 385 -16.96 37.55 22.21
C ASN A 385 -17.08 36.06 21.82
N THR A 386 -16.86 35.12 22.74
CA THR A 386 -16.82 33.66 22.51
C THR A 386 -18.04 32.93 23.10
N ARG A 387 -18.07 31.60 23.04
CA ARG A 387 -19.06 30.74 23.75
C ARG A 387 -18.55 30.17 25.07
N ILE A 388 -17.28 30.39 25.44
CA ILE A 388 -16.70 29.93 26.69
C ILE A 388 -17.31 30.71 27.87
N ARG A 389 -17.77 30.01 28.92
CA ARG A 389 -18.44 30.61 30.09
C ARG A 389 -17.89 30.16 31.44
N GLY A 390 -16.93 29.22 31.47
CA GLY A 390 -16.36 28.69 32.69
C GLY A 390 -15.15 27.79 32.44
N PRO A 391 -14.53 27.25 33.50
CA PRO A 391 -13.23 26.57 33.43
C PRO A 391 -13.26 25.22 32.69
N GLU A 392 -14.42 24.55 32.61
CA GLU A 392 -14.56 23.24 31.94
C GLU A 392 -14.15 23.28 30.46
N SER A 393 -14.26 24.45 29.81
CA SER A 393 -13.90 24.65 28.40
C SER A 393 -12.69 25.56 28.21
N LEU A 394 -11.94 25.87 29.29
CA LEU A 394 -10.80 26.78 29.27
C LEU A 394 -9.63 26.24 30.09
N ARG A 395 -8.57 25.78 29.41
CA ARG A 395 -7.28 25.45 30.04
C ARG A 395 -6.31 26.62 29.88
N TYR A 396 -5.80 27.16 30.98
CA TYR A 396 -4.92 28.34 30.99
C TYR A 396 -4.02 28.38 32.23
N ASP A 397 -3.13 29.37 32.29
CA ASP A 397 -2.20 29.60 33.41
C ASP A 397 -2.84 30.38 34.57
N ARG A 398 -2.35 30.19 35.80
CA ARG A 398 -3.02 30.72 37.01
C ARG A 398 -3.03 32.24 37.13
N ASP A 399 -2.16 32.92 36.39
CA ASP A 399 -1.88 34.35 36.43
C ASP A 399 -2.46 35.13 35.22
N VAL A 400 -3.21 34.47 34.32
CA VAL A 400 -3.91 35.17 33.22
C VAL A 400 -5.19 35.82 33.73
N THR A 401 -5.37 37.11 33.47
CA THR A 401 -6.63 37.80 33.72
C THR A 401 -7.63 37.48 32.60
N VAL A 402 -8.73 36.79 32.94
CA VAL A 402 -9.75 36.35 31.96
C VAL A 402 -11.03 37.19 32.08
N THR A 403 -11.46 37.77 30.96
CA THR A 403 -12.75 38.49 30.85
C THR A 403 -13.76 37.63 30.10
N TYR A 404 -14.78 37.14 30.80
CA TYR A 404 -15.90 36.39 30.20
C TYR A 404 -16.95 37.32 29.59
N ALA A 405 -17.94 36.74 28.90
CA ALA A 405 -19.15 37.47 28.54
C ALA A 405 -19.99 37.77 29.79
N LYS A 406 -20.75 38.86 29.75
CA LYS A 406 -21.86 39.10 30.68
C LYS A 406 -23.09 38.29 30.25
#